data_AF-A0A7J7HAH4-F1
#
_entry.id   AF-A0A7J7HAH4-F1
#
_cell.length_a   1.000
_cell.length_b   1.000
_cell.length_c   1.000
_cell.angle_alpha   90.00
_cell.angle_beta   90.00
_cell.angle_gamma   90.00
#
_symmetry.space_group_name_H-M   'P 1'
#
loop_
_entity.id
_entity.type
_entity.pdbx_description
1 polymer ?
#
loop_
_entity_poly.entity_id
_entity_poly.type
_entity_poly.pdbx_seq_one_letter_code
_entity_poly.pdbx_strand_id
1 'polypeptide(L)'
;MQLHISPSLRHVTVLPTKGVRDFIKVKVGSRKFSYRMVFYSLLFFTFLLRFVFVLTAVENIDGQTKCSTIGCLGKRLGPRILGRRLESTVPQVVYQVLEAPVSEEEQIRGTDELIPQTLEDFVAEMKDTRPDARTFAIRLKAMVTLLEQRTRTAKIQEFLYRHVASSSIPKQLHCLALRLANEHSTNANARLQLPSPEFVPALVDNSYFHFVLASDNVLAASVVASSLVHNSLAPQEGCPSHNHR
;
A
#
# COMPACT_ATOMS: atom_id res chain seq x y z
N MET A 1 60.78 -2.60 -20.64
CA MET A 1 61.21 -3.96 -20.27
C MET A 1 60.01 -4.88 -20.28
N GLN A 2 60.22 -6.07 -20.81
CA GLN A 2 59.21 -7.05 -21.23
C GLN A 2 58.36 -7.58 -20.06
N LEU A 3 57.10 -7.88 -20.36
CA LEU A 3 56.06 -8.36 -19.44
C LEU A 3 56.10 -9.89 -19.35
N HIS A 4 56.11 -10.40 -18.12
CA HIS A 4 55.78 -11.79 -17.81
C HIS A 4 54.69 -11.82 -16.76
N ILE A 5 53.61 -12.57 -17.04
CA ILE A 5 52.50 -12.85 -16.12
C ILE A 5 52.49 -14.36 -15.89
N SER A 6 52.64 -14.78 -14.64
CA SER A 6 52.49 -16.16 -14.17
C SER A 6 51.53 -16.16 -12.96
N PRO A 7 50.68 -17.19 -12.80
CA PRO A 7 49.50 -17.13 -11.94
C PRO A 7 49.83 -17.60 -10.52
N SER A 8 50.43 -16.75 -9.70
CA SER A 8 50.42 -16.91 -8.24
C SER A 8 50.86 -15.63 -7.53
N LEU A 9 49.97 -15.15 -6.68
CA LEU A 9 50.05 -14.13 -5.64
C LEU A 9 51.37 -13.42 -5.30
N ARG A 10 51.18 -12.11 -5.03
CA ARG A 10 51.79 -11.27 -3.98
C ARG A 10 53.13 -10.56 -4.30
N HIS A 11 52.96 -9.24 -4.45
CA HIS A 11 53.93 -8.13 -4.44
C HIS A 11 54.59 -7.74 -5.75
N VAL A 12 54.28 -6.51 -6.18
CA VAL A 12 55.00 -5.75 -7.20
C VAL A 12 55.74 -4.64 -6.48
N THR A 13 57.07 -4.74 -6.41
CA THR A 13 57.93 -3.68 -5.87
C THR A 13 58.51 -2.91 -7.05
N VAL A 14 58.07 -1.66 -7.24
CA VAL A 14 58.61 -0.76 -8.27
C VAL A 14 59.64 0.15 -7.60
N LEU A 15 60.92 0.00 -7.95
CA LEU A 15 61.99 0.92 -7.59
C LEU A 15 62.17 1.93 -8.73
N PRO A 16 61.83 3.21 -8.56
CA PRO A 16 62.29 4.24 -9.47
C PRO A 16 63.68 4.70 -9.05
N THR A 17 64.59 4.66 -10.01
CA THR A 17 65.95 5.17 -9.97
C THR A 17 65.98 6.69 -9.72
N LYS A 18 67.00 7.10 -8.96
CA LYS A 18 67.40 8.50 -8.66
C LYS A 18 67.46 9.38 -9.91
N GLY A 19 66.99 10.63 -9.82
CA GLY A 19 67.28 11.60 -10.88
C GLY A 19 66.56 12.96 -10.89
N VAL A 20 66.66 13.73 -9.80
CA VAL A 20 66.81 15.21 -9.78
C VAL A 20 65.85 16.09 -10.61
N ARG A 21 64.96 16.83 -9.93
CA ARG A 21 64.91 18.32 -9.95
C ARG A 21 63.78 18.87 -9.07
N ASP A 22 64.21 19.58 -8.03
CA ASP A 22 63.39 20.41 -7.14
C ASP A 22 62.84 21.66 -7.82
N PHE A 23 61.97 22.34 -7.06
CA PHE A 23 61.50 23.72 -7.15
C PHE A 23 60.08 23.91 -7.72
N ILE A 24 59.09 23.78 -6.83
CA ILE A 24 58.28 24.92 -6.33
C ILE A 24 57.58 24.43 -5.05
N LYS A 25 58.02 25.01 -3.93
CA LYS A 25 57.56 24.73 -2.57
C LYS A 25 56.22 25.45 -2.36
N VAL A 26 55.12 24.83 -2.75
CA VAL A 26 53.81 25.17 -2.18
C VAL A 26 53.62 24.31 -0.94
N LYS A 27 53.79 24.91 0.24
CA LYS A 27 53.44 24.29 1.51
C LYS A 27 51.91 24.28 1.64
N VAL A 28 51.22 23.48 0.84
CA VAL A 28 49.87 23.03 1.16
C VAL A 28 50.05 22.03 2.27
N GLY A 29 49.64 22.37 3.49
CA GLY A 29 49.54 21.40 4.56
C GLY A 29 48.63 20.27 4.06
N SER A 30 49.22 19.13 3.72
CA SER A 30 48.48 17.93 3.33
C SER A 30 47.73 17.42 4.55
N ARG A 31 46.60 18.05 4.87
CA ARG A 31 45.67 17.54 5.87
C ARG A 31 45.14 16.25 5.25
N LYS A 32 45.70 15.11 5.67
CA LYS A 32 45.20 13.78 5.33
C LYS A 32 43.76 13.73 5.84
N PHE A 33 42.80 14.13 5.01
CA PHE A 33 41.41 13.93 5.34
C PHE A 33 41.22 12.43 5.43
N SER A 34 40.98 11.97 6.66
CA SER A 34 40.70 10.56 6.91
C SER A 34 39.57 10.14 5.99
N TYR A 35 39.72 9.00 5.31
CA TYR A 35 38.70 8.43 4.44
C TYR A 35 37.31 8.41 5.11
N ARG A 36 37.27 8.25 6.43
CA ARG A 36 36.06 8.36 7.25
C ARG A 36 35.37 9.73 7.11
N MET A 37 36.11 10.83 7.16
CA MET A 37 35.55 12.17 7.03
C MET A 37 35.01 12.45 5.64
N VAL A 38 35.69 11.95 4.60
CA VAL A 38 35.24 12.03 3.20
C VAL A 38 33.96 11.20 3.01
N PHE A 39 33.92 9.99 3.57
CA PHE A 39 32.76 9.12 3.52
C PHE A 39 31.53 9.74 4.20
N TYR A 40 31.69 10.28 5.41
CA TYR A 40 30.59 10.97 6.09
C TYR A 40 30.16 12.25 5.38
N SER A 41 31.09 12.99 4.77
CA SER A 41 30.76 14.18 3.97
C SER A 41 29.97 13.82 2.72
N LEU A 42 30.34 12.73 2.03
CA LEU A 42 29.58 12.21 0.89
C LEU A 42 28.17 11.77 1.30
N LEU A 43 28.02 11.03 2.40
CA LEU A 43 26.70 10.64 2.93
C LEU A 43 25.83 11.84 3.30
N PHE A 44 26.43 12.87 3.89
CA PHE A 44 25.71 14.08 4.25
C PHE A 44 25.23 14.84 3.01
N PHE A 45 26.08 14.96 1.98
CA PHE A 45 25.71 15.58 0.71
C PHE A 45 24.62 14.80 -0.03
N THR A 46 24.67 13.46 -0.04
CA THR A 46 23.62 12.66 -0.68
C THR A 46 22.28 12.81 0.04
N PHE A 47 22.28 12.87 1.38
CA PHE A 47 21.06 13.12 2.16
C PHE A 47 20.51 14.54 1.90
N LEU A 48 21.36 15.56 1.89
CA LEU A 48 20.96 16.93 1.57
C LEU A 48 20.37 17.04 0.16
N LEU A 49 21.02 16.44 -0.85
CA LEU A 49 20.52 16.44 -2.23
C LEU A 49 19.14 15.78 -2.33
N ARG A 50 18.93 14.64 -1.63
CA ARG A 50 17.62 13.99 -1.58
C ARG A 50 16.58 14.86 -0.89
N PHE A 51 16.93 15.51 0.21
CA PHE A 51 16.02 16.40 0.94
C PHE A 51 15.62 17.62 0.10
N VAL A 52 16.59 18.28 -0.55
CA VAL A 52 16.33 19.41 -1.45
C VAL A 52 15.46 18.97 -2.63
N PHE A 53 15.73 17.81 -3.23
CA PHE A 53 14.91 17.27 -4.32
C PHE A 53 13.45 17.06 -3.90
N VAL A 54 13.20 16.48 -2.72
CA VAL A 54 11.84 16.29 -2.19
C VAL A 54 11.16 17.64 -1.95
N LEU A 55 11.86 18.63 -1.37
CA LEU A 55 11.35 19.99 -1.20
C LEU A 55 10.96 20.63 -2.54
N THR A 56 11.84 20.57 -3.54
CA THR A 56 11.56 21.13 -4.87
C THR A 56 10.47 20.40 -5.63
N ALA A 57 10.30 19.09 -5.40
CA ALA A 57 9.25 18.29 -6.01
C ALA A 57 7.89 18.62 -5.38
N VAL A 58 7.82 18.74 -4.06
CA VAL A 58 6.61 19.17 -3.35
C VAL A 58 6.15 20.56 -3.81
N GLU A 59 7.09 21.49 -4.04
CA GLU A 59 6.75 22.83 -4.56
C GLU A 59 6.24 22.81 -6.02
N ASN A 60 6.55 21.78 -6.81
CA ASN A 60 6.07 21.66 -8.20
C ASN A 60 4.74 20.91 -8.34
N ILE A 61 4.27 20.22 -7.30
CA ILE A 61 2.99 19.48 -7.33
C ILE A 61 1.80 20.41 -7.00
N ASP A 62 2.05 21.56 -6.35
CA ASP A 62 1.05 22.60 -6.14
C ASP A 62 0.91 23.48 -7.39
N GLY A 63 0.08 23.00 -8.32
CA GLY A 63 -0.23 23.68 -9.58
C GLY A 63 -0.64 25.15 -9.44
N GLN A 64 -0.13 25.96 -10.37
CA GLN A 64 -0.61 27.30 -10.73
C GLN A 64 -0.91 28.27 -9.58
N THR A 65 0.12 28.76 -8.89
CA THR A 65 0.07 30.13 -8.37
C THR A 65 1.34 30.87 -8.77
N LYS A 66 1.17 32.00 -9.46
CA LYS A 66 2.25 32.90 -9.88
C LYS A 66 2.98 33.42 -8.63
N CYS A 67 4.03 32.73 -8.20
CA CYS A 67 4.94 33.20 -7.18
C CYS A 67 6.32 33.40 -7.82
N SER A 68 6.69 34.66 -8.05
CA SER A 68 7.97 35.02 -8.66
C SER A 68 9.14 34.55 -7.78
N THR A 69 10.13 33.98 -8.47
CA THR A 69 11.16 33.00 -8.11
C THR A 69 12.11 33.32 -6.95
N ILE A 70 11.94 34.42 -6.22
CA ILE A 70 12.87 34.84 -5.14
C ILE A 70 12.18 35.06 -3.78
N GLY A 71 10.84 35.12 -3.73
CA GLY A 71 10.11 35.43 -2.48
C GLY A 71 9.77 34.24 -1.57
N CYS A 72 9.90 33.00 -2.03
CA CYS A 72 9.49 31.81 -1.26
C CYS A 72 10.63 31.18 -0.45
N LEU A 73 11.88 31.31 -0.90
CA LEU A 73 13.05 30.80 -0.18
C LEU A 73 13.25 31.48 1.19
N GLY A 74 12.77 32.71 1.38
CA GLY A 74 12.83 33.41 2.66
C GLY A 74 11.79 32.97 3.71
N LYS A 75 10.79 32.14 3.36
CA LYS A 75 9.64 31.83 4.22
C LYS A 75 9.84 30.65 5.18
N ARG A 76 10.95 29.92 5.09
CA ARG A 76 11.25 28.80 6.01
C ARG A 76 12.49 28.99 6.90
N LEU A 77 13.26 30.07 6.73
CA LEU A 77 14.46 30.35 7.52
C LEU A 77 14.35 31.59 8.44
N GLY A 78 13.16 32.20 8.55
CA GLY A 78 12.91 33.36 9.42
C GLY A 78 12.21 32.99 10.74
N PRO A 79 12.51 33.69 11.86
CA PRO A 79 11.87 33.43 13.14
C PRO A 79 10.36 33.70 13.06
N ARG A 80 9.64 32.76 13.65
CA ARG A 80 8.20 32.54 13.68
C ARG A 80 7.45 33.68 14.41
N ILE A 81 7.30 34.87 13.79
CA ILE A 81 6.65 36.04 14.45
C ILE A 81 5.50 36.71 13.65
N LEU A 82 5.28 36.42 12.35
CA LEU A 82 4.07 36.91 11.66
C LEU A 82 3.22 35.78 11.10
N GLY A 83 2.29 35.30 11.93
CA GLY A 83 1.23 34.39 11.54
C GLY A 83 0.30 35.04 10.52
N ARG A 84 0.49 34.75 9.24
CA ARG A 84 -0.62 34.79 8.29
C ARG A 84 -1.47 33.56 8.54
N ARG A 85 -2.51 33.76 9.34
CA ARG A 85 -3.65 32.85 9.43
C ARG A 85 -4.16 32.68 8.00
N LEU A 86 -4.09 31.47 7.46
CA LEU A 86 -4.82 31.13 6.24
C LEU A 86 -6.29 31.29 6.62
N GLU A 87 -6.91 32.41 6.26
CA GLU A 87 -8.33 32.64 6.50
C GLU A 87 -9.09 31.59 5.69
N SER A 88 -9.61 30.58 6.38
CA SER A 88 -10.48 29.59 5.77
C SER A 88 -11.74 30.31 5.32
N THR A 89 -12.08 30.23 4.02
CA THR A 89 -13.38 30.70 3.49
C THR A 89 -14.56 30.01 4.18
N VAL A 90 -14.31 28.88 4.85
CA VAL A 90 -15.29 28.16 5.68
C VAL A 90 -15.46 28.85 7.04
N PRO A 91 -16.69 29.19 7.45
CA PRO A 91 -16.95 29.79 8.76
C PRO A 91 -16.46 28.89 9.89
N GLN A 92 -15.71 29.45 10.85
CA GLN A 92 -15.17 28.72 12.02
C GLN A 92 -16.25 27.97 12.83
N VAL A 93 -17.48 28.49 12.79
CA VAL A 93 -18.66 27.88 13.41
C VAL A 93 -18.93 26.47 12.88
N VAL A 94 -18.62 26.19 11.61
CA VAL A 94 -18.82 24.87 11.01
C VAL A 94 -17.91 23.84 11.68
N TYR A 95 -16.62 24.14 11.81
CA TYR A 95 -15.67 23.26 12.48
C TYR A 95 -16.06 23.03 13.95
N GLN A 96 -16.46 24.08 14.66
CA GLN A 96 -16.90 23.97 16.06
C GLN A 96 -18.10 23.02 16.23
N VAL A 97 -19.09 23.09 15.33
CA VAL A 97 -20.26 22.21 15.39
C VAL A 97 -19.90 20.76 15.05
N LEU A 98 -19.05 20.55 14.04
CA LEU A 98 -18.62 19.22 13.60
C LEU A 98 -17.74 18.52 14.64
N GLU A 99 -16.86 19.26 15.33
CA GLU A 99 -15.95 18.72 16.36
C GLU A 99 -16.62 18.58 17.74
N ALA A 100 -17.71 19.30 18.01
CA ALA A 100 -18.41 19.19 19.28
C ALA A 100 -18.90 17.75 19.52
N PRO A 101 -18.77 17.22 20.75
CA PRO A 101 -19.33 15.90 21.08
C PRO A 101 -20.83 15.91 20.82
N VAL A 102 -21.34 14.83 20.25
CA VAL A 102 -22.78 14.66 20.00
C VAL A 102 -23.49 14.69 21.35
N SER A 103 -24.30 15.73 21.61
CA SER A 103 -25.17 15.75 22.80
C SER A 103 -26.45 14.99 22.50
N GLU A 104 -26.98 14.27 23.49
CA GLU A 104 -28.22 13.47 23.37
C GLU A 104 -29.44 14.32 22.93
N GLU A 105 -29.38 15.65 23.10
CA GLU A 105 -30.44 16.60 22.74
C GLU A 105 -30.52 16.91 21.24
N GLU A 106 -29.41 16.87 20.49
CA GLU A 106 -29.41 17.06 19.03
C GLU A 106 -29.95 15.83 18.29
N GLN A 107 -29.93 14.67 18.94
CA GLN A 107 -30.48 13.41 18.44
C GLN A 107 -32.02 13.36 18.48
N ILE A 108 -32.66 14.23 19.29
CA ILE A 108 -34.12 14.22 19.53
C ILE A 108 -34.88 15.20 18.60
N ARG A 109 -34.21 16.20 18.02
CA ARG A 109 -34.86 17.17 17.11
C ARG A 109 -34.81 16.79 15.63
N GLY A 110 -34.01 15.77 15.28
CA GLY A 110 -34.00 15.17 13.95
C GLY A 110 -34.86 13.93 13.95
N THR A 111 -36.17 14.07 13.72
CA THR A 111 -36.98 12.94 13.29
C THR A 111 -36.30 12.34 12.05
N ASP A 112 -36.00 11.03 12.06
CA ASP A 112 -35.33 10.27 10.97
C ASP A 112 -35.90 10.54 9.56
N GLU A 113 -37.12 11.10 9.50
CA GLU A 113 -37.86 11.43 8.29
C GLU A 113 -37.44 12.76 7.62
N LEU A 114 -36.79 13.68 8.34
CA LEU A 114 -36.41 15.01 7.81
C LEU A 114 -34.90 15.14 7.48
N ILE A 115 -34.10 14.11 7.72
CA ILE A 115 -32.66 14.14 7.41
C ILE A 115 -32.46 13.65 5.97
N PRO A 116 -31.81 14.42 5.08
CA PRO A 116 -31.51 13.98 3.72
C PRO A 116 -30.76 12.65 3.72
N GLN A 117 -31.23 11.71 2.88
CA GLN A 117 -30.63 10.38 2.81
C GLN A 117 -29.42 10.32 1.88
N THR A 118 -29.27 11.32 1.00
CA THR A 118 -28.18 11.42 0.03
C THR A 118 -27.53 12.80 0.11
N LEU A 119 -26.28 12.88 -0.36
CA LEU A 119 -25.56 14.15 -0.43
C LEU A 119 -26.22 15.08 -1.46
N GLU A 120 -26.75 14.52 -2.54
CA GLU A 120 -27.42 15.25 -3.61
C GLU A 120 -28.67 15.96 -3.10
N ASP A 121 -29.51 15.24 -2.34
CA ASP A 121 -30.72 15.80 -1.73
C ASP A 121 -30.35 16.90 -0.73
N PHE A 122 -29.32 16.66 0.08
CA PHE A 122 -28.81 17.66 1.02
C PHE A 122 -28.34 18.93 0.31
N VAL A 123 -27.52 18.80 -0.74
CA VAL A 123 -27.02 19.96 -1.50
C VAL A 123 -28.17 20.72 -2.17
N ALA A 124 -29.17 20.00 -2.71
CA ALA A 124 -30.35 20.61 -3.30
C ALA A 124 -31.15 21.43 -2.27
N GLU A 125 -31.46 20.83 -1.12
CA GLU A 125 -32.17 21.49 -0.01
C GLU A 125 -31.40 22.72 0.49
N MET A 126 -30.08 22.58 0.66
CA MET A 126 -29.21 23.63 1.16
C MET A 126 -29.08 24.81 0.21
N LYS A 127 -29.12 24.54 -1.11
CA LYS A 127 -29.07 25.57 -2.15
C LYS A 127 -30.37 26.37 -2.23
N ASP A 128 -31.50 25.72 -2.00
CA ASP A 128 -32.84 26.32 -2.01
C ASP A 128 -33.08 27.16 -0.75
N THR A 129 -32.83 26.58 0.43
CA THR A 129 -33.12 27.22 1.73
C THR A 129 -32.07 28.24 2.19
N ARG A 130 -30.82 28.14 1.71
CA ARG A 130 -29.68 29.03 2.06
C ARG A 130 -29.61 29.42 3.55
N PRO A 131 -29.57 28.45 4.48
CA PRO A 131 -29.59 28.71 5.91
C PRO A 131 -28.21 29.19 6.42
N ASP A 132 -28.21 29.70 7.65
CA ASP A 132 -26.99 30.15 8.33
C ASP A 132 -25.94 29.04 8.48
N ALA A 133 -24.66 29.44 8.55
CA ALA A 133 -23.53 28.51 8.65
C ALA A 133 -23.65 27.51 9.82
N ARG A 134 -24.26 27.92 10.93
CA ARG A 134 -24.51 27.05 12.09
C ARG A 134 -25.55 25.97 11.75
N THR A 135 -26.67 26.37 11.15
CA THR A 135 -27.75 25.46 10.76
C THR A 135 -27.29 24.48 9.68
N PHE A 136 -26.50 24.95 8.71
CA PHE A 136 -25.84 24.09 7.74
C PHE A 136 -24.99 23.02 8.41
N ALA A 137 -24.12 23.43 9.35
CA ALA A 137 -23.22 22.51 10.03
C ALA A 137 -23.97 21.47 10.88
N ILE A 138 -25.05 21.87 11.57
CA ILE A 138 -25.89 20.94 12.34
C ILE A 138 -26.54 19.90 11.42
N ARG A 139 -27.13 20.34 10.30
CA ARG A 139 -27.76 19.43 9.34
C ARG A 139 -26.76 18.51 8.66
N LEU A 140 -25.58 19.03 8.30
CA LEU A 140 -24.50 18.23 7.74
C LEU A 140 -24.04 17.17 8.73
N LYS A 141 -23.83 17.54 10.00
CA LYS A 141 -23.46 16.62 11.07
C LYS A 141 -24.50 15.51 11.21
N ALA A 142 -25.79 15.87 11.25
CA ALA A 142 -26.88 14.90 11.34
C ALA A 142 -26.86 13.90 10.16
N MET A 143 -26.75 14.39 8.91
CA MET A 143 -26.65 13.54 7.72
C MET A 143 -25.45 12.60 7.79
N VAL A 144 -24.26 13.12 8.11
CA VAL A 144 -23.04 12.32 8.20
C VAL A 144 -23.18 11.24 9.28
N THR A 145 -23.68 11.59 10.47
CA THR A 145 -23.87 10.60 11.55
C THR A 145 -24.85 9.49 11.18
N LEU A 146 -25.96 9.83 10.49
CA LEU A 146 -26.92 8.85 9.99
C LEU A 146 -26.30 7.90 8.96
N LEU A 147 -25.56 8.46 7.99
CA LEU A 147 -24.87 7.69 6.96
C LEU A 147 -23.76 6.80 7.54
N GLU A 148 -23.02 7.29 8.54
CA GLU A 148 -22.03 6.49 9.28
C GLU A 148 -22.70 5.33 10.01
N GLN A 149 -23.83 5.56 10.68
CA GLN A 149 -24.60 4.52 11.35
C GLN A 149 -25.12 3.46 10.36
N ARG A 150 -25.71 3.88 9.23
CA ARG A 150 -26.16 2.97 8.16
C ARG A 150 -24.99 2.18 7.56
N THR A 151 -23.86 2.83 7.34
CA THR A 151 -22.65 2.17 6.82
C THR A 151 -22.13 1.13 7.81
N ARG A 152 -22.15 1.45 9.11
CA ARG A 152 -21.74 0.53 10.17
C ARG A 152 -22.66 -0.69 10.23
N THR A 153 -23.98 -0.52 10.17
CA THR A 153 -24.93 -1.64 10.18
C THR A 153 -24.80 -2.51 8.93
N ALA A 154 -24.65 -1.89 7.75
CA ALA A 154 -24.40 -2.61 6.50
C ALA A 154 -23.11 -3.44 6.55
N LYS A 155 -22.01 -2.89 7.08
CA LYS A 155 -20.75 -3.63 7.27
C LYS A 155 -20.89 -4.81 8.24
N ILE A 156 -21.67 -4.65 9.31
CA ILE A 156 -21.93 -5.76 10.25
C ILE A 156 -22.72 -6.87 9.54
N GLN A 157 -23.73 -6.52 8.76
CA GLN A 157 -24.50 -7.49 7.97
C GLN A 157 -23.63 -8.17 6.91
N GLU A 158 -22.80 -7.42 6.19
CA GLU A 158 -21.84 -7.94 5.23
C GLU A 158 -20.91 -8.98 5.88
N PHE A 159 -20.32 -8.64 7.03
CA PHE A 159 -19.44 -9.55 7.76
C PHE A 159 -20.18 -10.84 8.18
N LEU A 160 -21.41 -10.70 8.68
CA LEU A 160 -22.25 -11.85 9.05
C LEU A 160 -22.58 -12.73 7.85
N TYR A 161 -23.01 -12.14 6.73
CA TYR A 161 -23.32 -12.90 5.52
C TYR A 161 -22.07 -13.56 4.93
N ARG A 162 -20.91 -12.88 4.95
CA ARG A 162 -19.65 -13.47 4.55
C ARG A 162 -19.27 -14.66 5.44
N HIS A 163 -19.41 -14.51 6.75
CA HIS A 163 -19.15 -15.60 7.69
C HIS A 163 -20.06 -16.78 7.40
N VAL A 164 -21.38 -16.57 7.35
CA VAL A 164 -22.36 -17.61 7.03
C VAL A 164 -22.09 -18.24 5.67
N ALA A 165 -21.82 -17.48 4.62
CA ALA A 165 -21.50 -18.04 3.30
C ALA A 165 -20.22 -18.89 3.30
N SER A 166 -19.22 -18.53 4.12
CA SER A 166 -17.96 -19.27 4.23
C SER A 166 -18.03 -20.50 5.15
N SER A 167 -18.82 -20.42 6.23
CA SER A 167 -18.87 -21.43 7.29
C SER A 167 -20.10 -22.32 7.22
N SER A 168 -21.19 -21.84 6.61
CA SER A 168 -22.38 -22.66 6.44
C SER A 168 -22.08 -23.75 5.42
N ILE A 169 -22.18 -24.98 5.88
CA ILE A 169 -22.23 -26.15 5.04
C ILE A 169 -23.70 -26.27 4.61
N PRO A 170 -24.06 -26.06 3.33
CA PRO A 170 -25.44 -26.25 2.88
C PRO A 170 -25.92 -27.65 3.29
N LYS A 171 -27.19 -27.78 3.69
CA LYS A 171 -27.74 -29.02 4.28
C LYS A 171 -27.46 -30.28 3.44
N GLN A 172 -27.33 -30.14 2.12
CA GLN A 172 -27.00 -31.21 1.19
C GLN A 172 -25.55 -31.71 1.31
N LEU A 173 -24.62 -30.88 1.81
CA LEU A 173 -23.24 -31.23 2.10
C LEU A 173 -23.02 -31.68 3.55
N HIS A 174 -24.02 -31.53 4.43
CA HIS A 174 -23.93 -31.97 5.83
C HIS A 174 -23.59 -33.46 5.95
N CYS A 175 -24.13 -34.28 5.05
CA CYS A 175 -23.84 -35.71 5.01
C CYS A 175 -22.65 -36.07 4.09
N LEU A 176 -22.08 -35.11 3.36
CA LEU A 176 -21.00 -35.40 2.42
C LEU A 176 -19.76 -35.93 3.16
N ALA A 177 -19.41 -35.32 4.29
CA ALA A 177 -18.30 -35.77 5.11
C ALA A 177 -18.49 -37.22 5.60
N LEU A 178 -19.70 -37.56 6.09
CA LEU A 178 -20.04 -38.93 6.51
C LEU A 178 -20.00 -39.91 5.34
N ARG A 179 -20.48 -39.51 4.16
CA ARG A 179 -20.44 -40.35 2.96
C ARG A 179 -19.02 -40.60 2.46
N LEU A 180 -18.17 -39.57 2.46
CA LEU A 180 -16.75 -39.68 2.10
C LEU A 180 -15.98 -40.57 3.09
N ALA A 181 -16.25 -40.42 4.40
CA ALA A 181 -15.67 -41.30 5.42
C ALA A 181 -16.12 -42.75 5.24
N ASN A 182 -17.40 -42.97 4.94
CA ASN A 182 -17.93 -44.30 4.66
C ASN A 182 -17.28 -44.92 3.40
N GLU A 183 -17.21 -44.17 2.28
CA GLU A 183 -16.53 -44.62 1.07
C GLU A 183 -15.05 -44.94 1.33
N HIS A 184 -14.33 -44.11 2.08
CA HIS A 184 -12.93 -44.39 2.39
C HIS A 184 -12.76 -45.69 3.21
N SER A 185 -13.72 -46.01 4.08
CA SER A 185 -13.72 -47.24 4.87
C SER A 185 -14.06 -48.49 4.05
N THR A 186 -15.08 -48.41 3.20
CA THR A 186 -15.61 -49.57 2.47
C THR A 186 -14.89 -49.82 1.14
N ASN A 187 -14.36 -48.78 0.50
CA ASN A 187 -13.75 -48.84 -0.82
C ASN A 187 -12.22 -48.99 -0.70
N ALA A 188 -11.66 -50.11 -1.17
CA ALA A 188 -10.22 -50.33 -1.18
C ALA A 188 -9.48 -49.35 -2.10
N ASN A 189 -10.12 -48.93 -3.21
CA ASN A 189 -9.50 -48.00 -4.16
C ASN A 189 -9.33 -46.60 -3.56
N ALA A 190 -10.24 -46.17 -2.67
CA ALA A 190 -10.14 -44.90 -1.96
C ALA A 190 -8.98 -44.83 -0.95
N ARG A 191 -8.35 -45.98 -0.64
CA ARG A 191 -7.19 -46.12 0.26
C ARG A 191 -5.89 -46.38 -0.49
N LEU A 192 -5.91 -46.37 -1.82
CA LEU A 192 -4.70 -46.49 -2.62
C LEU A 192 -3.78 -45.28 -2.35
N GLN A 193 -2.49 -45.56 -2.21
CA GLN A 193 -1.50 -44.49 -2.17
C GLN A 193 -1.42 -43.88 -3.57
N LEU A 194 -1.57 -42.55 -3.62
CA LEU A 194 -1.44 -41.76 -4.84
C LEU A 194 -0.17 -40.90 -4.77
N PRO A 195 0.54 -40.71 -5.89
CA PRO A 195 0.28 -41.29 -7.22
C PRO A 195 0.79 -42.76 -7.33
N SER A 196 0.46 -43.46 -8.42
CA SER A 196 1.03 -44.80 -8.65
C SER A 196 2.56 -44.72 -8.77
N PRO A 197 3.30 -45.82 -8.48
CA PRO A 197 4.77 -45.80 -8.40
C PRO A 197 5.47 -45.27 -9.65
N GLU A 198 4.86 -45.46 -10.81
CA GLU A 198 5.36 -44.99 -12.11
C GLU A 198 5.35 -43.46 -12.25
N PHE A 199 4.46 -42.75 -11.54
CA PHE A 199 4.33 -41.29 -11.60
C PHE A 199 5.03 -40.57 -10.44
N VAL A 200 5.57 -41.29 -9.46
CA VAL A 200 6.32 -40.70 -8.34
C VAL A 200 7.49 -39.81 -8.82
N PRO A 201 8.28 -40.19 -9.86
CA PRO A 201 9.36 -39.33 -10.36
C PRO A 201 8.86 -37.98 -10.91
N ALA A 202 7.63 -37.90 -11.42
CA ALA A 202 7.08 -36.67 -11.97
C ALA A 202 6.86 -35.59 -10.90
N LEU A 203 6.72 -35.96 -9.62
CA LEU A 203 6.53 -35.01 -8.51
C LEU A 203 7.76 -34.14 -8.22
N VAL A 204 8.95 -34.57 -8.65
CA VAL A 204 10.23 -33.87 -8.39
C VAL A 204 10.89 -33.37 -9.67
N ASP A 205 10.30 -33.65 -10.83
CA ASP A 205 10.83 -33.18 -12.10
C ASP A 205 10.52 -31.68 -12.29
N ASN A 206 11.58 -30.89 -12.41
CA ASN A 206 11.52 -29.45 -12.61
C ASN A 206 11.03 -29.03 -14.01
N SER A 207 10.85 -29.98 -14.93
CA SER A 207 10.26 -29.73 -16.26
C SER A 207 8.74 -29.44 -16.20
N TYR A 208 8.08 -29.80 -15.10
CA TYR A 208 6.64 -29.59 -14.89
C TYR A 208 6.33 -28.37 -14.02
N PHE A 209 5.11 -27.83 -14.17
CA PHE A 209 4.55 -26.86 -13.25
C PHE A 209 3.87 -27.57 -12.07
N HIS A 210 4.39 -27.33 -10.87
CA HIS A 210 3.86 -27.90 -9.63
C HIS A 210 2.90 -26.92 -8.96
N PHE A 211 1.65 -27.35 -8.78
CA PHE A 211 0.63 -26.57 -8.08
C PHE A 211 0.26 -27.27 -6.77
N VAL A 212 0.24 -26.52 -5.67
CA VAL A 212 -0.18 -27.02 -4.36
C VAL A 212 -1.46 -26.29 -3.94
N LEU A 213 -2.53 -27.05 -3.72
CA LEU A 213 -3.79 -26.53 -3.24
C LEU A 213 -4.03 -27.00 -1.80
N ALA A 214 -3.88 -26.07 -0.85
CA ALA A 214 -4.23 -26.31 0.56
C ALA A 214 -5.64 -25.76 0.84
N SER A 215 -6.58 -26.63 1.15
CA SER A 215 -7.98 -26.28 1.46
C SER A 215 -8.58 -27.31 2.40
N ASP A 216 -9.34 -26.84 3.39
CA ASP A 216 -10.19 -27.65 4.27
C ASP A 216 -11.57 -27.96 3.64
N ASN A 217 -11.94 -27.24 2.58
CA ASN A 217 -13.13 -27.49 1.79
C ASN A 217 -12.84 -28.45 0.63
N VAL A 218 -13.16 -29.74 0.82
CA VAL A 218 -12.95 -30.82 -0.16
C VAL A 218 -13.68 -30.58 -1.48
N LEU A 219 -14.87 -29.95 -1.45
CA LEU A 219 -15.64 -29.65 -2.66
C LEU A 219 -15.00 -28.52 -3.46
N ALA A 220 -14.57 -27.45 -2.78
CA ALA A 220 -13.83 -26.38 -3.45
C ALA A 220 -12.52 -26.91 -4.05
N ALA A 221 -11.81 -27.76 -3.30
CA ALA A 221 -10.57 -28.37 -3.77
C ALA A 221 -10.79 -29.25 -5.01
N SER A 222 -11.84 -30.06 -5.04
CA SER A 222 -12.15 -30.92 -6.19
C SER A 222 -12.54 -30.13 -7.44
N VAL A 223 -13.27 -29.02 -7.29
CA VAL A 223 -13.62 -28.13 -8.40
C VAL A 223 -12.38 -27.46 -8.97
N VAL A 224 -11.50 -26.92 -8.12
CA VAL A 224 -10.24 -26.29 -8.57
C VAL A 224 -9.34 -27.31 -9.26
N ALA A 225 -9.18 -28.51 -8.69
CA ALA A 225 -8.39 -29.58 -9.31
C ALA A 225 -8.97 -30.01 -10.67
N SER A 226 -10.29 -30.18 -10.76
CA SER A 226 -10.97 -30.54 -12.02
C SER A 226 -10.80 -29.46 -13.08
N SER A 227 -10.90 -28.18 -12.69
CA SER A 227 -10.68 -27.04 -13.56
C SER A 227 -9.22 -26.95 -14.02
N LEU A 228 -8.25 -27.16 -13.12
CA LEU A 228 -6.83 -27.20 -13.46
C LEU A 228 -6.53 -28.29 -14.48
N VAL A 229 -7.04 -29.51 -14.27
CA VAL A 229 -6.85 -30.61 -15.23
C VAL A 229 -7.48 -30.27 -16.58
N HIS A 230 -8.71 -29.74 -16.58
CA HIS A 230 -9.41 -29.37 -17.81
C HIS A 230 -8.67 -28.28 -18.61
N ASN A 231 -8.15 -27.27 -17.92
CA ASN A 231 -7.48 -26.12 -18.54
C ASN A 231 -5.97 -26.31 -18.73
N SER A 232 -5.40 -27.42 -18.27
CA SER A 232 -3.95 -27.68 -18.34
C SER A 232 -3.38 -27.68 -19.76
N LEU A 233 -4.22 -27.96 -20.77
CA LEU A 233 -3.82 -27.97 -22.18
C LEU A 233 -3.71 -26.56 -22.80
N ALA A 234 -4.32 -25.54 -22.19
CA ALA A 234 -4.34 -24.16 -22.69
C ALA A 234 -4.23 -23.13 -21.52
N PRO A 235 -3.10 -23.09 -20.80
CA PRO A 235 -2.97 -22.28 -19.58
C PRO A 235 -3.05 -20.77 -19.80
N GLN A 236 -2.90 -20.27 -21.04
CA GLN A 236 -2.88 -18.84 -21.34
C GLN A 236 -4.26 -18.23 -21.62
N GLU A 237 -5.30 -19.04 -21.90
CA GLU A 237 -6.63 -18.50 -22.24
C GLU A 237 -7.54 -18.33 -21.01
N GLY A 238 -7.19 -18.93 -19.86
CA GLY A 238 -8.05 -18.99 -18.67
C GLY A 238 -7.97 -17.82 -17.68
N CYS A 239 -7.01 -16.89 -17.85
CA CYS A 239 -6.98 -15.66 -17.06
C CYS A 239 -7.14 -14.45 -17.98
N PRO A 240 -8.21 -13.65 -17.86
CA PRO A 240 -8.21 -12.33 -18.47
C PRO A 240 -7.04 -11.57 -17.84
N SER A 241 -5.98 -11.40 -18.62
CA SER A 241 -4.93 -10.45 -18.32
C SER A 241 -5.62 -9.09 -18.31
N HIS A 242 -5.92 -8.58 -17.11
CA HIS A 242 -6.25 -7.19 -16.90
C HIS A 242 -5.00 -6.39 -17.29
N ASN A 243 -4.84 -6.16 -18.59
CA ASN A 243 -3.93 -5.17 -19.13
C ASN A 243 -4.48 -3.81 -18.70
N HIS A 244 -4.05 -3.35 -17.53
CA HIS A 244 -4.03 -1.93 -17.24
C HIS A 244 -2.98 -1.29 -18.16
N ARG A 245 -3.44 -0.77 -19.29
CA ARG A 245 -2.72 0.24 -20.06
C ARG A 245 -3.59 1.49 -20.10
#